data_AF-A0A7V3FVU9-F1
#
_entry.id   AF-A0A7V3FVU9-F1
#
_cell.length_a   1.000
_cell.length_b   1.000
_cell.length_c   1.000
_cell.angle_alpha   90.00
_cell.angle_beta   90.00
_cell.angle_gamma   90.00
#
_symmetry.space_group_name_H-M   'P 1'
#
loop_
_entity.id
_entity.type
_entity.pdbx_description
1 polymer ?
#
loop_
_entity_poly.entity_id
_entity_poly.type
_entity_poly.pdbx_seq_one_letter_code
_entity_poly.pdbx_strand_id
1 'polypeptide(L)'
;MNSVAEKYVKLALKIGNYDKDFVDAYYGPQDWKPKTEIAEFNDSVYQNINQQINSLLDEMEALSVYNATELEKLRYRYLYKQLLACKTKIFMLNGVTLSFEEEAQALYDTDVPVHNEDFFKKTIDELGKLLPGKGTVSERLLSFKEKFKIPEDKLRAVF
;
A
#
# COMPACT_ATOMS: atom_id res chain seq x y z
N MET A 1 12.50 17.22 4.71
CA MET A 1 11.43 16.27 4.27
C MET A 1 10.01 16.65 4.72
N ASN A 2 9.77 17.36 5.83
CA ASN A 2 8.40 17.65 6.30
C ASN A 2 7.48 18.30 5.25
N SER A 3 7.99 19.29 4.51
CA SER A 3 7.26 19.92 3.39
C SER A 3 6.85 18.90 2.32
N VAL A 4 7.77 18.02 1.90
CA VAL A 4 7.49 16.96 0.92
C VAL A 4 6.44 15.99 1.46
N ALA A 5 6.55 15.59 2.73
CA ALA A 5 5.61 14.65 3.36
C ALA A 5 4.18 15.21 3.38
N GLU A 6 4.00 16.49 3.71
CA GLU A 6 2.67 17.14 3.67
C GLU A 6 2.12 17.16 2.24
N LYS A 7 2.94 17.58 1.26
CA LYS A 7 2.53 17.63 -0.15
C LYS A 7 2.18 16.24 -0.68
N TYR A 8 2.91 15.20 -0.27
CA TYR A 8 2.60 13.81 -0.59
C TYR A 8 1.22 13.39 -0.08
N VAL A 9 0.86 13.70 1.17
CA VAL A 9 -0.47 13.32 1.70
C VAL A 9 -1.58 14.00 0.89
N LYS A 10 -1.45 15.30 0.62
CA LYS A 10 -2.43 16.05 -0.19
C LYS A 10 -2.52 15.49 -1.62
N LEU A 11 -1.39 15.11 -2.20
CA LEU A 11 -1.31 14.47 -3.50
C LEU A 11 -2.00 13.10 -3.51
N ALA A 12 -1.75 12.24 -2.51
CA ALA A 12 -2.38 10.94 -2.39
C ALA A 12 -3.91 11.06 -2.25
N LEU A 13 -4.39 12.00 -1.45
CA LEU A 13 -5.82 12.31 -1.35
C LEU A 13 -6.40 12.80 -2.68
N LYS A 14 -5.65 13.60 -3.44
CA LYS A 14 -6.06 14.04 -4.78
C LYS A 14 -6.16 12.87 -5.74
N ILE A 15 -5.22 11.92 -5.72
CA ILE A 15 -5.29 10.69 -6.54
C ILE A 15 -6.49 9.84 -6.11
N GLY A 16 -6.78 9.77 -4.81
CA GLY A 16 -7.93 9.07 -4.23
C GLY A 16 -9.30 9.52 -4.77
N ASN A 17 -9.41 10.74 -5.31
CA ASN A 17 -10.62 11.19 -6.01
C ASN A 17 -10.86 10.48 -7.35
N TYR A 18 -9.81 9.93 -7.97
CA TYR A 18 -9.85 9.23 -9.25
C TYR A 18 -9.75 7.71 -9.10
N ASP A 19 -9.11 7.23 -8.03
CA ASP A 19 -9.11 5.84 -7.61
C ASP A 19 -9.51 5.74 -6.13
N LYS A 20 -10.78 5.40 -5.88
CA LYS A 20 -11.34 5.27 -4.53
C LYS A 20 -10.61 4.24 -3.66
N ASP A 21 -9.91 3.28 -4.25
CA ASP A 21 -9.21 2.21 -3.53
C ASP A 21 -7.75 2.61 -3.22
N PHE A 22 -7.28 3.77 -3.69
CA PHE A 22 -5.94 4.27 -3.42
C PHE A 22 -5.74 4.79 -1.99
N VAL A 23 -6.80 5.31 -1.36
CA VAL A 23 -6.81 5.73 0.04
C VAL A 23 -8.01 5.13 0.75
N ASP A 24 -7.77 4.10 1.57
CA ASP A 24 -8.82 3.41 2.33
C ASP A 24 -9.48 4.33 3.39
N ALA A 25 -8.67 5.04 4.18
CA ALA A 25 -9.15 5.97 5.19
C ALA A 25 -8.20 7.13 5.46
N TYR A 26 -8.77 8.33 5.67
CA TYR A 26 -8.02 9.53 6.04
C TYR A 26 -8.58 10.18 7.30
N TYR A 27 -7.74 10.23 8.34
CA TYR A 27 -8.05 10.79 9.66
C TYR A 27 -7.31 12.09 9.98
N GLY A 28 -6.65 12.69 8.99
CA GLY A 28 -5.89 13.94 9.18
C GLY A 28 -6.74 15.21 9.10
N PRO A 29 -6.09 16.39 9.05
CA PRO A 29 -6.78 17.69 8.96
C PRO A 29 -7.80 17.75 7.82
N GLN A 30 -9.04 18.15 8.11
CA GLN A 30 -10.09 18.22 7.10
C GLN A 30 -9.74 19.16 5.94
N ASP A 31 -8.98 20.22 6.21
CA ASP A 31 -8.53 21.18 5.20
C ASP A 31 -7.57 20.61 4.15
N TRP A 32 -7.03 19.41 4.35
CA TRP A 32 -6.16 18.75 3.38
C TRP A 32 -6.94 17.93 2.35
N LYS A 33 -8.20 17.62 2.62
CA LYS A 33 -9.05 16.94 1.63
C LYS A 33 -9.19 17.81 0.38
N PRO A 34 -9.18 17.22 -0.83
CA PRO A 34 -9.38 17.97 -2.06
C PRO A 34 -10.71 18.73 -2.02
N LYS A 35 -10.69 20.02 -2.33
CA LYS A 35 -11.87 20.91 -2.27
C LYS A 35 -12.62 21.02 -3.60
N THR A 36 -12.09 20.43 -4.67
CA THR A 36 -12.61 20.56 -6.03
C THR A 36 -13.53 19.39 -6.38
N GLU A 37 -14.59 19.67 -7.14
CA GLU A 37 -15.42 18.64 -7.77
C GLU A 37 -14.56 17.70 -8.64
N ILE A 38 -14.93 16.43 -8.64
CA ILE A 38 -14.21 15.36 -9.34
C ILE A 38 -14.51 15.52 -10.84
N ALA A 39 -13.52 16.02 -11.59
CA ALA A 39 -13.52 15.92 -13.04
C ALA A 39 -13.08 14.51 -13.47
N GLU A 40 -13.36 14.11 -14.71
CA GLU A 40 -12.80 12.87 -15.27
C GLU A 40 -11.26 12.95 -15.30
N PHE A 41 -10.61 11.81 -15.07
CA PHE A 41 -9.16 11.72 -15.22
C PHE A 41 -8.83 11.81 -16.73
N ASN A 42 -8.10 12.85 -17.12
CA ASN A 42 -7.75 13.16 -18.51
C ASN A 42 -6.29 13.64 -18.62
N ASP A 43 -5.82 13.90 -19.83
CA ASP A 43 -4.43 14.31 -20.09
C ASP A 43 -4.01 15.55 -19.28
N SER A 44 -4.89 16.55 -19.13
CA SER A 44 -4.56 17.76 -18.37
C SER A 44 -4.38 17.46 -16.88
N VAL A 45 -5.27 16.64 -16.31
CA VAL A 45 -5.18 16.16 -14.93
C VAL A 45 -3.89 15.34 -14.75
N TYR A 46 -3.64 14.40 -15.64
CA TYR A 46 -2.44 13.56 -15.63
C TYR A 46 -1.17 14.41 -15.63
N GLN A 47 -1.02 15.35 -16.57
CA GLN A 47 0.16 16.21 -16.66
C GLN A 47 0.34 17.06 -15.40
N ASN A 48 -0.75 17.62 -14.86
CA ASN A 48 -0.71 18.42 -13.64
C ASN A 48 -0.25 17.62 -12.41
N ILE A 49 -0.74 16.40 -12.24
CA ILE A 49 -0.38 15.53 -11.11
C ILE A 49 1.04 14.98 -11.31
N ASN A 50 1.40 14.55 -12.52
CA ASN A 50 2.73 14.06 -12.86
C ASN A 50 3.81 15.14 -12.64
N GLN A 51 3.55 16.39 -13.00
CA GLN A 51 4.47 17.51 -12.74
C GLN A 51 4.69 17.71 -11.23
N GLN A 52 3.64 17.66 -10.42
CA GLN A 52 3.76 17.77 -8.96
C GLN A 52 4.59 16.63 -8.38
N ILE A 53 4.34 15.39 -8.83
CA ILE A 53 5.11 14.21 -8.41
C ILE A 53 6.58 14.38 -8.76
N ASN A 54 6.91 14.74 -10.01
CA ASN A 54 8.29 14.91 -10.43
C ASN A 54 9.00 16.01 -9.63
N SER A 55 8.34 17.14 -9.39
CA SER A 55 8.89 18.20 -8.53
C SER A 55 9.20 17.69 -7.11
N LEU A 56 8.35 16.84 -6.54
CA LEU A 56 8.59 16.26 -5.20
C LEU A 56 9.71 15.22 -5.21
N LEU A 57 9.83 14.42 -6.28
CA LEU A 57 10.93 13.48 -6.48
C LEU A 57 12.26 14.24 -6.63
N ASP A 58 12.29 15.35 -7.36
CA ASP A 58 13.47 16.20 -7.49
C ASP A 58 13.84 16.85 -6.15
N GLU A 59 12.86 17.36 -5.39
CA GLU A 59 13.08 17.85 -4.01
C GLU A 59 13.66 16.77 -3.10
N MET A 60 13.25 15.50 -3.26
CA MET A 60 13.80 14.38 -2.52
C MET A 60 15.22 14.04 -2.98
N GLU A 61 15.48 13.96 -4.28
CA GLU A 61 16.81 13.64 -4.80
C GLU A 61 17.87 14.66 -4.32
N ALA A 62 17.50 15.94 -4.22
CA ALA A 62 18.37 16.96 -3.63
C ALA A 62 18.75 16.69 -2.15
N LEU A 63 17.94 15.91 -1.43
CA LEU A 63 18.20 15.49 -0.05
C LEU A 63 19.01 14.19 0.04
N SER A 64 19.28 13.48 -1.07
CA SER A 64 19.99 12.19 -1.06
C SER A 64 21.44 12.30 -0.57
N VAL A 65 22.06 13.47 -0.74
CA VAL A 65 23.44 13.77 -0.33
C VAL A 65 23.56 14.31 1.10
N TYR A 66 22.45 14.50 1.80
CA TYR A 66 22.44 14.96 3.19
C TYR A 66 23.05 13.90 4.12
N ASN A 67 23.84 14.33 5.10
CA ASN A 67 24.38 13.42 6.12
C ASN A 67 23.29 13.04 7.14
N ALA A 68 22.41 12.15 6.70
CA ALA A 68 21.23 11.69 7.43
C ALA A 68 21.57 10.68 8.53
N THR A 69 20.85 10.75 9.64
CA THR A 69 20.73 9.64 10.58
C THR A 69 20.07 8.43 9.93
N GLU A 70 20.23 7.23 10.51
CA GLU A 70 19.59 6.01 9.99
C GLU A 70 18.05 6.12 9.92
N LEU A 71 17.44 6.76 10.93
CA LEU A 71 15.99 6.99 10.93
C LEU A 71 15.56 7.92 9.78
N GLU A 72 16.36 8.95 9.48
CA GLU A 72 16.09 9.85 8.36
C GLU A 72 16.26 9.15 7.01
N LYS A 73 17.24 8.26 6.87
CA LYS A 73 17.40 7.43 5.67
C LYS A 73 16.19 6.53 5.43
N LEU A 74 15.63 5.94 6.50
CA LEU A 74 14.41 5.14 6.41
C LEU A 74 13.19 5.98 5.99
N ARG A 75 13.03 7.17 6.59
CA ARG A 75 11.97 8.12 6.21
C ARG A 75 12.10 8.58 4.76
N TYR A 76 13.33 8.84 4.32
CA TYR A 76 13.65 9.19 2.95
C TYR A 76 13.20 8.09 1.99
N ARG A 77 13.67 6.86 2.23
CA ARG A 77 13.33 5.69 1.39
C ARG A 77 11.83 5.49 1.31
N TYR A 78 11.15 5.51 2.46
CA TYR A 78 9.70 5.34 2.51
C TYR A 78 8.99 6.40 1.67
N LEU A 79 9.25 7.69 1.93
CA LEU A 79 8.56 8.77 1.24
C LEU A 79 8.86 8.81 -0.27
N TYR A 80 10.11 8.51 -0.66
CA TYR A 80 10.49 8.42 -2.07
C TYR A 80 9.72 7.30 -2.79
N LYS A 81 9.63 6.11 -2.18
CA LYS A 81 8.85 4.98 -2.72
C LYS A 81 7.36 5.29 -2.78
N GLN A 82 6.81 5.98 -1.80
CA GLN A 82 5.42 6.42 -1.82
C GLN A 82 5.12 7.41 -2.96
N LEU A 83 6.04 8.31 -3.29
CA LEU A 83 5.91 9.19 -4.46
C LEU A 83 5.99 8.42 -5.79
N LEU A 84 6.84 7.38 -5.86
CA LEU A 84 6.85 6.48 -7.01
C LEU A 84 5.53 5.71 -7.14
N ALA A 85 4.94 5.22 -6.04
CA ALA A 85 3.63 4.58 -6.07
C ALA A 85 2.53 5.53 -6.57
N CYS A 86 2.54 6.80 -6.15
CA CYS A 86 1.67 7.83 -6.73
C CYS A 86 1.87 7.97 -8.25
N LYS A 87 3.13 7.98 -8.71
CA LYS A 87 3.47 8.06 -10.14
C LYS A 87 2.91 6.87 -10.93
N THR A 88 3.15 5.67 -10.41
CA THR A 88 2.64 4.42 -10.98
C THR A 88 1.12 4.45 -11.09
N LYS A 89 0.43 4.85 -10.02
CA LYS A 89 -1.03 4.90 -10.01
C LYS A 89 -1.59 5.85 -11.06
N ILE A 90 -1.01 7.04 -11.23
CA ILE A 90 -1.50 7.98 -12.25
C ILE A 90 -1.18 7.51 -13.68
N PHE A 91 -0.12 6.72 -13.88
CA PHE A 91 0.17 6.08 -15.17
C PHE A 91 -0.89 5.04 -15.49
N MET A 92 -1.27 4.22 -14.49
CA MET A 92 -2.34 3.24 -14.63
C MET A 92 -3.70 3.90 -14.92
N LEU A 93 -4.02 4.99 -14.21
CA LEU A 93 -5.22 5.80 -14.49
C LEU A 93 -5.20 6.40 -15.91
N ASN A 94 -4.01 6.62 -16.48
CA ASN A 94 -3.81 7.06 -17.86
C ASN A 94 -3.75 5.90 -18.88
N GLY A 95 -4.19 4.69 -18.48
CA GLY A 95 -4.33 3.53 -19.37
C GLY A 95 -3.10 2.63 -19.48
N VAL A 96 -2.03 2.86 -18.70
CA VAL A 96 -0.89 1.93 -18.66
C VAL A 96 -1.28 0.67 -17.89
N THR A 97 -0.96 -0.51 -18.45
CA THR A 97 -1.14 -1.80 -17.76
C THR A 97 0.23 -2.38 -17.43
N LEU A 98 0.40 -2.88 -16.21
CA LEU A 98 1.62 -3.50 -15.69
C LEU A 98 1.39 -5.00 -15.46
N SER A 99 2.46 -5.79 -15.43
CA SER A 99 2.38 -7.15 -14.88
C SER A 99 2.08 -7.10 -13.37
N PHE A 100 1.65 -8.23 -12.80
CA PHE A 100 1.42 -8.32 -11.35
C PHE A 100 2.69 -8.00 -10.55
N GLU A 101 3.84 -8.50 -11.01
CA GLU A 101 5.14 -8.28 -10.38
C GLU A 101 5.58 -6.81 -10.50
N GLU A 102 5.41 -6.21 -11.68
CA GLU A 102 5.70 -4.79 -11.90
C GLU A 102 4.83 -3.90 -11.03
N GLU A 103 3.51 -4.18 -10.95
CA GLU A 103 2.59 -3.45 -10.09
C GLU A 103 2.95 -3.62 -8.60
N ALA A 104 3.22 -4.86 -8.16
CA ALA A 104 3.60 -5.15 -6.79
C ALA A 104 4.87 -4.38 -6.37
N GLN A 105 5.89 -4.40 -7.23
CA GLN A 105 7.14 -3.69 -6.98
C GLN A 105 6.96 -2.17 -7.01
N ALA A 106 6.15 -1.66 -7.94
CA ALA A 106 6.01 -0.22 -8.16
C ALA A 106 5.04 0.47 -7.18
N LEU A 107 4.02 -0.24 -6.67
CA LEU A 107 3.06 0.28 -5.70
C LEU A 107 3.43 -0.05 -4.25
N TYR A 108 4.00 -1.22 -3.99
CA TYR A 108 4.20 -1.74 -2.63
C TYR A 108 5.67 -1.98 -2.26
N ASP A 109 6.61 -1.72 -3.18
CA ASP A 109 8.05 -1.98 -2.99
C ASP A 109 8.33 -3.43 -2.56
N THR A 110 7.57 -4.37 -3.13
CA THR A 110 7.66 -5.79 -2.81
C THR A 110 7.97 -6.64 -4.03
N ASP A 111 8.92 -7.56 -3.86
CA ASP A 111 9.14 -8.65 -4.78
C ASP A 111 8.08 -9.74 -4.54
N VAL A 112 7.47 -10.22 -5.62
CA VAL A 112 6.50 -11.32 -5.56
C VAL A 112 7.26 -12.63 -5.72
N PRO A 113 7.36 -13.48 -4.68
CA PRO A 113 7.98 -14.78 -4.83
C PRO A 113 7.10 -15.70 -5.68
N VAL A 114 7.71 -16.34 -6.68
CA VAL A 114 7.04 -17.33 -7.52
C VAL A 114 7.35 -18.72 -6.99
N HIS A 115 6.31 -19.46 -6.65
CA HIS A 115 6.39 -20.83 -6.15
C HIS A 115 5.52 -21.76 -7.00
N ASN A 116 5.93 -23.01 -7.14
CA ASN A 116 5.16 -24.04 -7.84
C ASN A 116 4.15 -24.72 -6.90
N GLU A 117 3.26 -25.54 -7.47
CA GLU A 117 2.25 -26.27 -6.69
C GLU A 117 2.86 -27.18 -5.62
N ASP A 118 4.02 -27.80 -5.89
CA ASP A 118 4.70 -28.69 -4.95
C ASP A 118 5.14 -27.97 -3.67
N PHE A 119 5.60 -26.72 -3.78
CA PHE A 119 5.92 -25.89 -2.64
C PHE A 119 4.70 -25.73 -1.72
N PHE A 120 3.55 -25.34 -2.29
CA PHE A 120 2.32 -25.14 -1.53
C PHE A 120 1.81 -26.44 -0.93
N LYS A 121 1.88 -27.56 -1.67
CA LYS A 121 1.49 -28.88 -1.18
C LYS A 121 2.32 -29.29 0.03
N LYS A 122 3.65 -29.10 -0.03
CA LYS A 122 4.54 -29.37 1.11
C LYS A 122 4.17 -28.54 2.34
N THR A 123 3.89 -27.24 2.16
CA THR A 123 3.45 -26.37 3.26
C THR A 123 2.12 -26.82 3.86
N ILE A 124 1.16 -27.25 3.03
CA ILE A 124 -0.13 -27.77 3.48
C ILE A 124 0.05 -29.09 4.26
N ASP A 125 0.94 -29.97 3.80
CA ASP A 125 1.25 -31.23 4.49
C ASP A 125 1.93 -30.99 5.85
N GLU A 126 2.86 -30.04 5.93
CA GLU A 126 3.50 -29.62 7.19
C GLU A 126 2.47 -29.05 8.16
N LEU A 127 1.61 -28.13 7.70
CA LEU A 127 0.50 -27.59 8.49
C LEU A 127 -0.45 -28.71 8.97
N GLY A 128 -0.74 -29.68 8.09
CA GLY A 128 -1.61 -30.81 8.38
C GLY A 128 -1.09 -31.74 9.50
N LYS A 129 0.23 -31.82 9.71
CA LYS A 129 0.86 -32.57 10.80
C LYS A 129 0.73 -31.85 12.15
N LEU A 130 0.68 -30.51 12.13
CA LEU A 130 0.61 -29.68 13.33
C LEU A 130 -0.82 -29.52 13.86
N LEU A 131 -1.82 -29.56 12.97
CA LEU A 131 -3.22 -29.33 13.33
C LEU A 131 -3.87 -30.55 14.01
N PRO A 132 -4.46 -30.39 15.22
CA PRO A 132 -5.18 -31.46 15.89
C PRO A 132 -6.54 -31.74 15.24
N GLY A 133 -7.11 -32.91 15.51
CA GLY A 133 -8.45 -33.30 15.04
C GLY A 133 -8.42 -34.17 13.78
N LYS A 134 -9.61 -34.43 13.22
CA LYS A 134 -9.82 -35.24 12.00
C LYS A 134 -10.49 -34.38 10.92
N GLY A 135 -10.40 -34.83 9.67
CA GLY A 135 -10.92 -34.09 8.51
C GLY A 135 -9.82 -33.42 7.70
N THR A 136 -10.22 -32.57 6.76
CA THR A 136 -9.31 -31.82 5.89
C THR A 136 -8.45 -30.83 6.68
N VAL A 137 -7.35 -30.38 6.09
CA VAL A 137 -6.49 -29.34 6.71
C VAL A 137 -7.29 -28.07 6.98
N SER A 138 -8.15 -27.65 6.05
CA SER A 138 -9.00 -26.46 6.17
C SER A 138 -9.97 -26.54 7.35
N GLU A 139 -10.69 -27.66 7.51
CA GLU A 139 -11.64 -27.85 8.63
C GLU A 139 -10.93 -27.85 9.98
N ARG A 140 -9.76 -28.51 10.07
CA ARG A 140 -8.97 -28.55 11.29
C ARG A 140 -8.39 -27.18 11.63
N LEU A 141 -7.97 -26.40 10.63
CA LEU A 141 -7.49 -25.03 10.81
C LEU A 141 -8.59 -24.10 11.33
N LEU A 142 -9.79 -24.17 10.76
CA LEU A 142 -10.94 -23.42 11.25
C LEU A 142 -11.28 -23.80 12.69
N SER A 143 -11.38 -25.10 12.99
CA SER A 143 -11.64 -25.62 14.34
C SER A 143 -10.57 -25.20 15.35
N PHE A 144 -9.31 -25.09 14.91
CA PHE A 144 -8.22 -24.58 15.74
C PHE A 144 -8.38 -23.08 16.02
N LYS A 145 -8.69 -22.26 15.01
CA LYS A 145 -8.91 -20.81 15.16
C LYS A 145 -10.08 -20.47 16.07
N GLU A 146 -11.16 -21.26 16.04
CA GLU A 146 -12.33 -21.05 16.92
C GLU A 146 -11.97 -21.06 18.41
N LYS A 147 -10.92 -21.79 18.82
CA LYS A 147 -10.45 -21.81 20.22
C LYS A 147 -9.91 -20.46 20.70
N PHE A 148 -9.54 -19.58 19.77
CA PHE A 148 -9.00 -18.25 20.04
C PHE A 148 -10.01 -17.14 19.72
N LYS A 149 -11.23 -17.50 19.28
CA LYS A 149 -12.28 -16.54 19.02
C LYS A 149 -12.71 -15.91 20.34
N ILE A 150 -12.61 -14.58 20.41
CA ILE A 150 -13.13 -13.82 21.55
C ILE A 150 -14.66 -13.86 21.47
N PRO A 151 -15.37 -14.32 22.52
CA PRO A 151 -16.83 -14.30 22.56
C PRO A 151 -17.36 -12.87 22.33
N GLU A 152 -18.42 -12.75 21.53
CA GLU A 152 -18.95 -11.44 21.11
C GLU A 152 -19.37 -10.56 22.29
N ASP A 153 -19.93 -11.17 23.34
CA ASP A 153 -20.32 -10.53 24.58
C ASP A 153 -19.14 -9.98 25.40
N LYS A 154 -17.91 -10.43 25.10
CA LYS A 154 -16.68 -10.03 25.78
C LYS A 154 -15.81 -9.05 24.97
N LEU A 155 -16.18 -8.75 23.72
CA LEU A 155 -15.39 -7.86 22.84
C LEU A 155 -15.15 -6.48 23.46
N ARG A 156 -16.18 -5.87 24.07
CA ARG A 156 -16.08 -4.52 24.70
C ARG A 156 -15.14 -4.44 25.90
N ALA A 157 -14.76 -5.57 26.49
CA ALA A 157 -13.86 -5.58 27.64
C ALA A 157 -12.37 -5.55 27.25
N VAL A 158 -12.07 -5.78 25.97
CA VAL A 158 -10.69 -5.95 25.46
C VAL A 158 -10.34 -5.06 24.26
N PHE A 159 -11.30 -4.28 23.75
CA PHE A 159 -11.15 -3.22 22.74
C PHE A 159 -11.71 -1.92 23.29
#